data_AF-A0A654CQ33-F1
#
_entry.id   AF-A0A654CQ33-F1
#
_cell.length_a   1.000
_cell.length_b   1.000
_cell.length_c   1.000
_cell.angle_alpha   90.00
_cell.angle_beta   90.00
_cell.angle_gamma   90.00
#
_symmetry.space_group_name_H-M   'P 1'
#
loop_
_entity.id
_entity.type
_entity.pdbx_description
1 polymer ?
#
loop_
_entity_poly.entity_id
_entity_poly.type
_entity_poly.pdbx_seq_one_letter_code
_entity_poly.pdbx_strand_id
1 'polypeptide(L)'
;MISFKVLVKTLICLGVFVLLAGCGEKTGEVWPEVWSEEATRFFNENVPPLKNLPGEVYHYQVVKRKGHFYFNTLYIDGRYIEDLRPNGAHKVGGVSAVQLDGVHVVYTRREGYKVATKHEDGHGVYKALMNNYPLFFRDYL
;
A
#
# COMPACT_ATOMS: atom_id res chain seq x y z
N MET A 1 23.06 -4.74 30.66
CA MET A 1 24.01 -4.80 29.53
C MET A 1 23.25 -5.21 28.28
N ILE A 2 22.99 -4.28 27.35
CA ILE A 2 22.35 -4.61 26.07
C ILE A 2 23.40 -5.34 25.22
N SER A 3 23.09 -6.56 24.80
CA SER A 3 24.01 -7.37 23.99
C SER A 3 24.26 -6.66 22.65
N PHE A 4 25.52 -6.62 22.20
CA PHE A 4 25.92 -6.04 20.90
C PHE A 4 25.07 -6.55 19.73
N LYS A 5 24.60 -7.79 19.79
CA LYS A 5 23.67 -8.39 18.81
C LYS A 5 22.29 -7.73 18.77
N VAL A 6 21.79 -7.25 19.91
CA VAL A 6 20.50 -6.53 20.02
C VAL A 6 20.66 -5.13 19.45
N LEU A 7 21.78 -4.46 19.75
CA LEU A 7 22.08 -3.13 19.22
C LEU A 7 22.16 -3.12 17.67
N VAL A 8 22.83 -4.13 17.09
CA VAL A 8 22.96 -4.27 15.63
C VAL A 8 21.62 -4.59 14.96
N LYS A 9 20.78 -5.45 15.55
CA LYS A 9 19.44 -5.72 15.00
C LYS A 9 18.55 -4.48 15.02
N THR A 10 18.59 -3.69 16.09
CA THR A 10 17.80 -2.46 16.20
C THR A 10 18.28 -1.38 15.20
N LEU A 11 19.58 -1.26 14.97
CA LEU A 11 20.15 -0.34 13.98
C LEU A 11 19.80 -0.72 12.53
N ILE A 12 19.75 -2.02 12.20
CA ILE A 12 19.36 -2.48 10.87
C ILE A 12 17.85 -2.23 10.64
N CYS A 13 17.00 -2.46 11.65
CA CYS A 13 15.57 -2.14 11.55
C CYS A 13 15.30 -0.63 11.43
N LEU A 14 16.06 0.22 12.15
CA LEU A 14 15.96 1.67 11.98
C LEU A 14 16.49 2.14 10.61
N GLY A 15 17.57 1.53 10.10
CA GLY A 15 18.16 1.92 8.81
C GLY A 15 17.23 1.70 7.62
N VAL A 16 16.42 0.63 7.65
CA VAL A 16 15.38 0.39 6.63
C VAL A 16 14.25 1.41 6.76
N PHE A 17 13.87 1.78 7.99
CA PHE A 17 12.82 2.77 8.23
C PHE A 17 13.24 4.18 7.78
N VAL A 18 14.51 4.55 7.95
CA VAL A 18 15.05 5.86 7.51
C VAL A 18 15.24 5.89 5.98
N LEU A 19 15.56 4.78 5.34
CA LEU A 19 15.59 4.68 3.87
C LEU A 19 14.19 4.81 3.24
N LEU A 20 13.13 4.39 3.94
CA LEU A 20 11.73 4.57 3.51
C LEU A 20 11.17 5.95 3.85
N ALA A 21 11.62 6.57 4.95
CA ALA A 21 11.15 7.90 5.38
C ALA A 21 11.83 9.07 4.62
N GLY A 22 12.96 8.84 3.95
CA GLY A 22 13.78 9.91 3.36
C GLY A 22 13.37 10.44 1.98
N CYS A 23 12.37 9.88 1.30
CA CYS A 23 12.05 10.22 -0.10
C CYS A 23 10.56 10.38 -0.46
N GLY A 24 9.63 10.44 0.51
CA GLY A 24 8.17 10.46 0.22
C GLY A 24 7.52 11.85 0.09
N GLU A 25 8.05 12.89 0.76
CA GLU A 25 7.34 14.17 0.87
C GLU A 25 7.26 14.97 -0.44
N LYS A 26 8.13 14.71 -1.42
CA LYS A 26 8.10 15.44 -2.71
C LYS A 26 7.14 14.85 -3.75
N THR A 27 6.57 13.66 -3.53
CA THR A 27 5.78 12.92 -4.54
C THR A 27 4.31 12.71 -4.16
N GLY A 28 3.91 13.03 -2.93
CA GLY A 28 2.53 12.86 -2.45
C GLY A 28 2.19 11.44 -2.00
N GLU A 29 3.21 10.59 -1.86
CA GLU A 29 3.14 9.28 -1.20
C GLU A 29 2.94 9.48 0.31
N VAL A 30 2.05 8.70 0.91
CA VAL A 30 1.68 8.80 2.32
C VAL A 30 1.77 7.42 2.94
N TRP A 31 2.46 7.29 4.07
CA TRP A 31 2.60 6.02 4.77
C TRP A 31 1.70 5.98 6.01
N PRO A 32 0.95 4.88 6.23
CA PRO A 32 0.09 4.77 7.39
C PRO A 32 0.92 4.44 8.65
N GLU A 33 0.53 5.01 9.78
CA GLU A 33 1.14 4.72 11.08
C GLU A 33 0.73 3.35 11.63
N VAL A 34 -0.47 2.88 11.27
CA VAL A 34 -1.06 1.63 11.76
C VAL A 34 -1.38 0.72 10.58
N TRP A 35 -0.98 -0.55 10.70
CA TRP A 35 -1.25 -1.61 9.74
C TRP A 35 -2.29 -2.58 10.29
N SER A 36 -3.21 -3.05 9.44
CA SER A 36 -4.22 -4.04 9.82
C SER A 36 -3.60 -5.45 9.77
N GLU A 37 -3.44 -6.08 10.92
CA GLU A 37 -2.93 -7.47 11.01
C GLU A 37 -3.83 -8.45 10.26
N GLU A 38 -5.14 -8.29 10.38
CA GLU A 38 -6.13 -9.16 9.74
C GLU A 38 -6.08 -9.03 8.22
N ALA A 39 -6.14 -7.81 7.68
CA ALA A 39 -6.08 -7.60 6.24
C ALA A 39 -4.71 -8.03 5.68
N THR A 40 -3.64 -7.77 6.43
CA THR A 40 -2.28 -8.21 6.07
C THR A 40 -2.20 -9.73 5.99
N ARG A 41 -2.73 -10.46 6.97
CA ARG A 41 -2.77 -11.93 6.96
C ARG A 41 -3.58 -12.44 5.76
N PHE A 42 -4.78 -11.90 5.56
CA PHE A 42 -5.62 -12.26 4.42
C PHE A 42 -4.86 -12.12 3.09
N PHE A 43 -4.19 -10.99 2.87
CA PHE A 43 -3.44 -10.76 1.63
C PHE A 43 -2.32 -11.78 1.43
N ASN A 44 -1.51 -12.04 2.46
CA ASN A 44 -0.41 -13.00 2.34
C ASN A 44 -0.87 -14.45 2.14
N GLU A 45 -2.08 -14.80 2.58
CA GLU A 45 -2.66 -16.14 2.40
C GLU A 45 -3.38 -16.31 1.05
N ASN A 46 -3.96 -15.23 0.49
CA ASN A 46 -4.91 -15.34 -0.62
C ASN A 46 -4.49 -14.60 -1.89
N VAL A 47 -3.56 -13.65 -1.80
CA VAL A 47 -3.13 -12.84 -2.95
C VAL A 47 -1.77 -13.36 -3.43
N PRO A 48 -1.63 -13.74 -4.71
CA PRO A 48 -0.35 -14.16 -5.27
C PRO A 48 0.73 -13.09 -5.04
N PRO A 49 1.99 -13.46 -4.78
CA PRO A 49 3.09 -12.49 -4.74
C PRO A 49 3.21 -11.76 -6.08
N LEU A 50 3.47 -10.44 -6.04
CA LEU A 50 3.62 -9.66 -7.26
C LEU A 50 4.86 -10.11 -8.07
N LYS A 51 4.73 -10.19 -9.40
CA LYS A 51 5.74 -10.64 -10.38
C LYS A 51 6.11 -9.52 -11.35
N ASN A 52 7.23 -9.68 -12.06
CA ASN A 52 7.72 -8.76 -13.10
C ASN A 52 7.87 -7.31 -12.62
N LEU A 53 8.25 -7.16 -11.36
CA LEU A 53 8.34 -5.89 -10.67
C LEU A 53 9.58 -5.10 -11.09
N PRO A 54 9.47 -3.94 -11.78
CA PRO A 54 10.52 -2.93 -11.70
C PRO A 54 10.65 -2.46 -10.23
N GLY A 55 11.80 -2.62 -9.58
CA GLY A 55 11.98 -2.15 -8.20
C GLY A 55 11.57 -3.13 -7.10
N GLU A 56 11.64 -2.68 -5.84
CA GLU A 56 11.59 -3.53 -4.64
C GLU A 56 10.36 -3.27 -3.75
N VAL A 57 9.82 -2.04 -3.77
CA VAL A 57 8.71 -1.61 -2.91
C VAL A 57 7.55 -1.13 -3.77
N TYR A 58 6.42 -1.81 -3.65
CA TYR A 58 5.17 -1.50 -4.33
C TYR A 58 4.22 -0.92 -3.32
N HIS A 59 3.68 0.26 -3.59
CA HIS A 59 2.78 0.92 -2.66
C HIS A 59 1.58 1.47 -3.41
N TYR A 60 0.47 0.75 -3.27
CA TYR A 60 -0.83 1.25 -3.63
C TYR A 60 -1.40 2.02 -2.45
N GLN A 61 -1.87 3.24 -2.67
CA GLN A 61 -2.56 4.03 -1.66
C GLN A 61 -3.85 4.63 -2.19
N VAL A 62 -4.81 4.82 -1.30
CA VAL A 62 -6.03 5.57 -1.56
C VAL A 62 -6.13 6.69 -0.55
N VAL A 63 -6.01 7.92 -1.03
CA VAL A 63 -6.06 9.11 -0.17
C VAL A 63 -7.07 10.10 -0.70
N LYS A 64 -7.98 10.58 0.16
CA LYS A 64 -8.78 11.76 -0.16
C LYS A 64 -7.88 13.00 -0.25
N ARG A 65 -7.85 13.65 -1.42
CA ARG A 65 -7.24 14.98 -1.57
C ARG A 65 -8.34 16.02 -1.79
N LYS A 66 -7.98 17.31 -1.85
CA LYS A 66 -8.93 18.45 -1.92
C LYS A 66 -10.15 18.16 -2.82
N GLY A 67 -11.35 18.47 -2.32
CA GLY A 67 -12.62 18.22 -3.01
C GLY A 67 -13.28 16.88 -2.66
N HIS A 68 -13.97 16.29 -3.63
CA HIS A 68 -14.73 15.04 -3.48
C HIS A 68 -14.06 13.83 -4.17
N PHE A 69 -12.77 13.93 -4.46
CA PHE A 69 -12.01 12.91 -5.19
C PHE A 69 -11.10 12.09 -4.28
N TYR A 70 -11.01 10.81 -4.58
CA TYR A 70 -10.16 9.85 -3.90
C TYR A 70 -9.06 9.42 -4.87
N PHE A 71 -7.80 9.60 -4.48
CA PHE A 71 -6.65 9.35 -5.33
C PHE A 71 -6.15 7.95 -5.04
N ASN A 72 -6.40 7.05 -5.99
CA ASN A 72 -5.92 5.67 -5.98
C ASN A 72 -4.61 5.69 -6.76
N THR A 73 -3.47 5.70 -6.07
CA THR A 73 -2.16 5.95 -6.67
C THR A 73 -1.25 4.75 -6.45
N LEU A 74 -0.48 4.39 -7.48
CA LEU A 74 0.60 3.43 -7.40
C LEU A 74 1.95 4.15 -7.33
N TYR A 75 2.76 3.79 -6.34
CA TYR A 75 4.16 4.13 -6.24
C TYR A 75 5.02 2.87 -6.32
N ILE A 76 6.16 3.00 -6.98
CA ILE A 76 7.20 1.97 -7.05
C ILE A 76 8.52 2.60 -6.62
N ASP A 77 9.13 2.08 -5.56
CA ASP A 77 10.32 2.66 -4.91
C ASP A 77 10.17 4.17 -4.63
N GLY A 78 8.99 4.57 -4.17
CA GLY A 78 8.62 5.97 -3.88
C GLY A 78 8.40 6.87 -5.09
N ARG A 79 8.51 6.33 -6.31
CA ARG A 79 8.25 7.06 -7.56
C ARG A 79 6.77 6.91 -7.93
N TYR A 80 6.10 8.03 -8.16
CA TYR A 80 4.76 8.04 -8.73
C TYR A 80 4.77 7.36 -10.11
N ILE A 81 3.86 6.41 -10.30
CA ILE A 81 3.67 5.75 -11.58
C ILE A 81 2.41 6.29 -12.25
N GLU A 82 1.27 6.22 -11.56
CA GLU A 82 -0.03 6.57 -12.09
C GLU A 82 -1.10 6.70 -11.00
N ASP A 83 -2.22 7.37 -11.33
CA ASP A 83 -3.39 7.45 -10.47
C ASP A 83 -4.74 7.33 -11.18
N LEU A 84 -5.72 6.81 -10.44
CA LEU A 84 -7.14 6.93 -10.75
C LEU A 84 -7.81 7.84 -9.71
N ARG A 85 -8.70 8.73 -10.19
CA ARG A 85 -9.34 9.78 -9.39
C ARG A 85 -10.87 9.67 -9.39
N PRO A 86 -11.46 8.60 -8.85
CA PRO A 86 -12.91 8.51 -8.67
C PRO A 86 -13.42 9.64 -7.77
N ASN A 87 -14.65 10.11 -8.04
CA ASN A 87 -15.41 10.84 -7.04
C ASN A 87 -15.98 9.85 -6.00
N GLY A 88 -16.51 10.37 -4.88
CA GLY A 88 -17.05 9.51 -3.81
C GLY A 88 -18.20 8.57 -4.20
N ALA A 89 -18.96 8.89 -5.25
CA ALA A 89 -20.06 8.05 -5.73
C ALA A 89 -19.60 6.91 -6.66
N HIS A 90 -18.40 6.99 -7.21
CA HIS A 90 -17.84 5.95 -8.06
C HIS A 90 -17.46 4.72 -7.24
N LYS A 91 -17.79 3.54 -7.79
CA LYS A 91 -17.36 2.26 -7.26
C LYS A 91 -16.06 1.82 -7.95
N VAL A 92 -15.02 1.61 -7.15
CA VAL A 92 -13.74 1.04 -7.56
C VAL A 92 -13.82 -0.46 -7.27
N GLY A 93 -13.87 -1.28 -8.31
CA GLY A 93 -14.01 -2.72 -8.17
C GLY A 93 -15.24 -3.18 -7.37
N GLY A 94 -16.32 -2.39 -7.42
CA GLY A 94 -17.57 -2.65 -6.71
C GLY A 94 -17.64 -2.09 -5.27
N VAL A 95 -16.57 -1.50 -4.76
CA VAL A 95 -16.49 -0.83 -3.45
C VAL A 95 -16.52 0.69 -3.64
N SER A 96 -17.24 1.44 -2.81
CA SER A 96 -17.27 2.90 -2.98
C SER A 96 -15.90 3.53 -2.70
N ALA A 97 -15.54 4.57 -3.44
CA ALA A 97 -14.25 5.26 -3.25
C ALA A 97 -14.07 5.82 -1.83
N VAL A 98 -15.18 6.16 -1.15
CA VAL A 98 -15.19 6.59 0.26
C VAL A 98 -14.73 5.47 1.20
N GLN A 99 -15.21 4.25 0.98
CA GLN A 99 -14.84 3.09 1.79
C GLN A 99 -13.37 2.71 1.62
N LEU A 100 -12.76 3.09 0.51
CA LEU A 100 -11.34 2.85 0.27
C LEU A 100 -10.43 3.94 0.85
N ASP A 101 -10.97 5.03 1.40
CA ASP A 101 -10.12 6.10 1.97
C ASP A 101 -9.19 5.58 3.09
N GLY A 102 -7.90 5.86 2.96
CA GLY A 102 -6.87 5.38 3.87
C GLY A 102 -6.50 3.91 3.68
N VAL A 103 -6.89 3.29 2.56
CA VAL A 103 -6.33 1.99 2.15
C VAL A 103 -4.90 2.19 1.69
N HIS A 104 -3.98 1.38 2.21
CA HIS A 104 -2.64 1.22 1.71
C HIS A 104 -2.34 -0.27 1.55
N VAL A 105 -1.83 -0.67 0.40
CA VAL A 105 -1.32 -2.03 0.17
C VAL A 105 0.13 -1.89 -0.27
N VAL A 106 1.02 -2.35 0.59
CA VAL A 106 2.46 -2.39 0.34
C VAL A 106 2.87 -3.83 0.09
N TYR A 107 3.69 -4.06 -0.93
CA TYR A 107 4.31 -5.36 -1.20
C TYR A 107 5.82 -5.21 -1.35
N THR A 108 6.56 -6.13 -0.73
CA THR A 108 7.98 -6.36 -1.01
C THR A 108 8.23 -7.85 -1.14
N ARG A 109 9.22 -8.25 -1.94
CA ARG A 109 9.57 -9.69 -2.10
C ARG A 109 10.03 -10.34 -0.80
N ARG A 110 10.62 -9.57 0.11
CA ARG A 110 11.18 -10.08 1.37
C ARG A 110 10.13 -10.26 2.45
N GLU A 111 9.15 -9.35 2.51
CA GLU A 111 8.21 -9.26 3.64
C GLU A 111 6.78 -9.63 3.25
N GLY A 112 6.50 -9.81 1.95
CA GLY A 112 5.15 -10.04 1.46
C GLY A 112 4.32 -8.76 1.50
N TYR A 113 3.02 -8.92 1.70
CA TYR A 113 2.06 -7.82 1.77
C TYR A 113 2.02 -7.20 3.18
N LYS A 114 1.78 -5.89 3.24
CA LYS A 114 1.30 -5.16 4.42
C LYS A 114 0.13 -4.30 4.00
N VAL A 115 -0.97 -4.36 4.76
CA VAL A 115 -2.22 -3.69 4.40
C VAL A 115 -2.67 -2.79 5.54
N ALA A 116 -2.96 -1.54 5.22
CA ALA A 116 -3.70 -0.62 6.08
C ALA A 116 -5.06 -0.35 5.45
N THR A 117 -6.09 -0.24 6.27
CA THR A 117 -7.47 0.04 5.86
C THR A 117 -8.21 0.60 7.06
N LYS A 118 -9.16 1.52 6.81
CA LYS A 118 -9.97 2.16 7.86
C LYS A 118 -11.39 1.61 7.94
N HIS A 119 -11.95 1.21 6.79
CA HIS A 119 -13.38 0.93 6.65
C HIS A 119 -13.67 -0.46 6.08
N GLU A 120 -12.81 -0.96 5.19
CA GLU A 120 -12.96 -2.28 4.56
C GLU A 120 -12.10 -3.35 5.24
N ASP A 121 -12.53 -4.61 5.14
CA ASP A 121 -11.70 -5.76 5.50
C ASP A 121 -10.72 -6.14 4.35
N GLY A 122 -9.86 -7.12 4.59
CA GLY A 122 -8.89 -7.57 3.59
C GLY A 122 -9.55 -8.07 2.29
N HIS A 123 -10.71 -8.69 2.37
CA HIS A 123 -11.41 -9.21 1.20
C HIS A 123 -12.03 -8.08 0.36
N GLY A 124 -12.64 -7.08 1.00
CA GLY A 124 -13.17 -5.87 0.35
C GLY A 124 -12.07 -5.10 -0.39
N VAL A 125 -10.92 -4.90 0.26
CA VAL A 125 -9.75 -4.25 -0.36
C VAL A 125 -9.24 -5.06 -1.56
N TYR A 126 -9.07 -6.37 -1.41
CA TYR A 126 -8.63 -7.23 -2.52
C TYR A 126 -9.60 -7.20 -3.70
N LYS A 127 -10.91 -7.33 -3.44
CA LYS A 127 -11.94 -7.23 -4.47
C LYS A 127 -11.89 -5.89 -5.20
N ALA A 128 -11.71 -4.79 -4.47
CA ALA A 128 -11.59 -3.47 -5.06
C ALA A 128 -10.36 -3.37 -5.98
N LEU A 129 -9.21 -3.88 -5.55
CA LEU A 129 -7.96 -3.89 -6.32
C LEU A 129 -8.04 -4.72 -7.60
N MET A 130 -8.55 -5.95 -7.52
CA MET A 130 -8.62 -6.87 -8.67
C MET A 130 -9.57 -6.40 -9.76
N ASN A 131 -10.58 -5.63 -9.38
CA ASN A 131 -11.62 -5.13 -10.28
C ASN A 131 -11.47 -3.62 -10.54
N ASN A 132 -10.36 -3.01 -10.12
CA ASN A 132 -10.07 -1.62 -10.41
C ASN A 132 -9.71 -1.46 -11.90
N TYR A 133 -10.18 -0.38 -12.53
CA TYR A 133 -9.74 0.02 -13.86
C TYR A 133 -9.15 1.44 -13.84
N PRO A 134 -7.95 1.65 -14.41
CA PRO A 134 -7.12 0.63 -15.04
C PRO A 134 -6.54 -0.36 -14.00
N LEU A 135 -6.07 -1.49 -14.51
CA LEU A 135 -5.81 -2.73 -13.77
C LEU A 135 -4.48 -2.70 -13.01
N PHE A 136 -4.21 -1.58 -12.34
CA PHE A 136 -2.92 -1.17 -11.78
C PHE A 136 -2.17 -2.25 -11.01
N PHE A 137 -2.89 -3.01 -10.17
CA PHE A 137 -2.28 -4.02 -9.31
C PHE A 137 -2.23 -5.39 -9.99
N ARG A 138 -3.13 -5.66 -10.95
CA ARG A 138 -3.23 -6.93 -11.67
C ARG A 138 -2.13 -7.10 -12.68
N ASP A 139 -1.67 -6.01 -13.30
CA ASP A 139 -0.57 -6.07 -14.28
C ASP A 139 0.75 -6.57 -13.65
N TYR A 140 0.83 -6.53 -12.32
CA TYR A 140 1.96 -7.03 -11.53
C TYR A 140 1.62 -8.27 -10.67
N LEU A 141 0.40 -8.82 -10.70
CA LEU A 141 0.04 -10.09 -10.03
C LEU A 141 0.34 -11.30 -10.92
#